data_AF-A0A6J4FXE1-F1
#
_entry.id   AF-A0A6J4FXE1-F1
#
_cell.length_a   1.000
_cell.length_b   1.000
_cell.length_c   1.000
_cell.angle_alpha   90.00
_cell.angle_beta   90.00
_cell.angle_gamma   90.00
#
_symmetry.space_group_name_H-M   'P 1'
#
loop_
_entity.id
_entity.type
_entity.pdbx_description
1 polymer ?
#
loop_
_entity_poly.entity_id
_entity_poly.type
_entity_poly.pdbx_seq_one_letter_code
_entity_poly.pdbx_strand_id
1 'polypeptide(L)' 'MTGVVSLPEGTEMVMPGDNISMEVNLIAPIAMDEGLRFAIREGGRTVGAGVVAKIVE' A
#
# COMPACT_ATOMS: atom_id res chain seq x y z
N MET A 1 -2.56 1.49 -11.55
CA MET A 1 -3.79 1.34 -10.75
C MET A 1 -3.72 2.31 -9.59
N THR A 2 -4.86 2.87 -9.19
CA THR A 2 -4.97 3.82 -8.08
C THR A 2 -5.63 3.13 -6.88
N GLY A 3 -5.24 3.52 -5.68
CA GLY A 3 -5.88 3.09 -4.44
C GLY A 3 -5.76 4.17 -3.37
N VAL A 4 -6.54 4.04 -2.30
CA VAL A 4 -6.49 4.90 -1.12
C VAL A 4 -5.78 4.14 -0.01
N VAL A 5 -4.85 4.80 0.68
CA VAL A 5 -4.11 4.24 1.82
C VAL A 5 -4.73 4.74 3.12
N SER A 6 -4.96 3.81 4.05
CA SER A 6 -5.38 4.11 5.43
C SER A 6 -4.24 3.76 6.38
N LEU A 7 -3.77 4.76 7.12
CA LEU A 7 -2.71 4.59 8.10
C LEU A 7 -3.29 4.09 9.43
N PRO A 8 -2.48 3.39 10.26
CA PRO A 8 -2.88 2.99 11.60
C PRO A 8 -3.30 4.18 12.45
N GLU A 9 -4.21 3.95 13.40
CA GLU A 9 -4.66 4.98 14.34
C GLU A 9 -3.48 5.65 15.06
N GLY A 10 -3.51 6.98 15.15
CA GLY A 10 -2.42 7.78 15.72
C GLY A 10 -1.22 8.00 14.79
N THR A 11 -1.21 7.43 13.58
CA THR A 11 -0.17 7.70 12.58
C THR A 11 -0.63 8.80 11.61
N GLU A 12 -0.08 10.00 11.78
CA GLU A 12 -0.42 11.14 10.91
C GLU A 12 0.39 11.15 9.60
N MET A 13 1.62 10.63 9.63
CA MET A 13 2.54 10.67 8.50
C MET A 13 3.50 9.48 8.52
N VAL A 14 3.93 9.06 7.33
CA VAL A 14 5.00 8.06 7.13
C VAL A 14 6.18 8.75 6.47
N MET A 15 7.38 8.58 7.03
CA MET A 15 8.59 9.24 6.52
C MET A 15 9.35 8.33 5.54
N PRO A 16 10.14 8.91 4.62
CA PRO A 16 11.02 8.11 3.75
C PRO A 16 11.99 7.26 4.57
N GLY A 17 11.97 5.94 4.34
CA GLY A 17 12.80 4.97 5.06
C GLY A 17 12.07 4.20 6.15
N ASP A 18 10.83 4.58 6.48
CA ASP A 18 10.02 3.86 7.46
C ASP A 18 9.45 2.55 6.89
N ASN A 19 9.35 1.56 7.77
CA ASN A 19 8.60 0.33 7.51
C ASN A 19 7.28 0.40 8.28
N ILE A 20 6.16 0.22 7.59
CA ILE A 20 4.83 0.30 8.20
C ILE A 20 3.88 -0.70 7.54
N SER A 21 2.91 -1.19 8.32
CA SER A 21 1.74 -1.92 7.81
C SER A 21 0.57 -0.95 7.65
N MET A 22 -0.08 -0.97 6.49
CA MET A 22 -1.17 -0.06 6.15
C MET A 22 -2.26 -0.82 5.40
N GLU A 23 -3.49 -0.33 5.47
CA GLU A 23 -4.58 -0.85 4.66
C GLU A 23 -4.65 -0.09 3.33
N VAL A 24 -4.94 -0.81 2.23
CA VAL A 24 -4.99 -0.22 0.90
C VAL A 24 -6.28 -0.64 0.21
N ASN A 25 -7.12 0.34 -0.13
CA ASN A 25 -8.38 0.16 -0.84
C ASN A 25 -8.18 0.50 -2.33
N LEU A 26 -8.26 -0.51 -3.20
CA LEU A 26 -8.11 -0.31 -4.64
C LEU A 26 -9.42 0.16 -5.28
N ILE A 27 -9.34 1.07 -6.25
CA ILE A 27 -10.53 1.59 -6.95
C ILE A 27 -11.21 0.57 -7.87
N ALA A 28 -10.49 -0.50 -8.21
CA ALA A 28 -10.98 -1.58 -9.05
C ALA A 28 -10.38 -2.91 -8.56
N PRO A 29 -11.12 -4.03 -8.67
CA PRO A 29 -10.63 -5.34 -8.29
C PRO A 29 -9.38 -5.74 -9.07
N ILE A 30 -8.43 -6.35 -8.38
CA ILE A 30 -7.23 -6.97 -8.95
C ILE A 30 -7.09 -8.37 -8.39
N ALA A 31 -6.78 -9.31 -9.28
CA ALA A 31 -6.32 -10.63 -8.86
C ALA A 31 -4.99 -10.48 -8.11
N MET A 32 -4.97 -10.91 -6.85
CA MET A 32 -3.79 -10.86 -6.00
C MET A 32 -3.79 -12.04 -5.03
N ASP A 33 -2.59 -12.39 -4.56
CA ASP A 33 -2.35 -13.41 -3.54
C ASP A 33 -1.56 -12.79 -2.37
N GLU A 34 -1.67 -13.37 -1.18
CA GLU A 34 -0.78 -13.05 -0.07
C GLU A 34 0.68 -13.34 -0.46
N GLY A 35 1.60 -12.47 -0.06
CA GLY A 35 3.00 -12.54 -0.45
C GLY A 35 3.32 -11.90 -1.81
N LEU A 36 2.32 -11.47 -2.59
CA LEU A 36 2.54 -10.73 -3.83
C LEU A 36 3.27 -9.41 -3.52
N ARG A 37 4.40 -9.19 -4.20
CA ARG A 37 5.18 -7.94 -4.08
C ARG A 37 4.66 -6.89 -5.06
N PHE A 38 4.64 -5.63 -4.62
CA PHE A 38 4.19 -4.51 -5.43
C PHE A 38 5.04 -3.26 -5.18
N ALA A 39 4.91 -2.27 -6.07
CA ALA A 39 5.52 -0.95 -5.95
C ALA A 39 4.44 0.12 -5.88
N ILE A 40 4.64 1.13 -5.03
CA ILE A 40 3.80 2.31 -4.92
C ILE A 40 4.41 3.41 -5.78
N ARG A 41 3.62 4.01 -6.67
CA ARG A 41 4.09 5.03 -7.60
C ARG A 41 3.20 6.26 -7.58
N GLU A 42 3.84 7.42 -7.49
CA GLU A 42 3.19 8.74 -7.53
C GLU A 42 3.99 9.65 -8.47
N GLY A 43 3.30 10.43 -9.32
CA GLY A 43 3.95 11.35 -10.26
C GLY A 43 4.97 10.68 -11.19
N GLY A 44 4.78 9.39 -11.49
CA GLY A 44 5.70 8.59 -12.31
C GLY A 44 6.93 8.03 -11.58
N ARG A 45 7.14 8.35 -10.30
CA ARG A 45 8.27 7.87 -9.49
C ARG A 45 7.84 6.75 -8.55
N THR A 46 8.75 5.83 -8.25
CA THR A 46 8.53 4.83 -7.19
C THR A 46 8.80 5.47 -5.84
N VAL A 47 7.81 5.46 -4.96
CA VAL A 47 7.85 6.09 -3.63
C VAL A 47 7.81 5.07 -2.50
N GLY A 48 7.48 3.82 -2.80
CA GLY A 48 7.48 2.73 -1.83
C GLY A 48 7.47 1.36 -2.49
N ALA A 49 7.77 0.33 -1.71
CA ALA A 49 7.64 -1.07 -2.10
C ALA A 49 6.95 -1.82 -0.97
N GLY A 50 6.13 -2.80 -1.33
CA GLY A 50 5.33 -3.53 -0.36
C GLY A 50 5.12 -4.98 -0.74
N VAL A 51 4.54 -5.71 0.20
CA VAL A 51 4.08 -7.09 0.03
C VAL A 51 2.67 -7.20 0.58
N VAL A 52 1.79 -7.91 -0.12
CA VAL A 52 0.42 -8.16 0.35
C VAL A 52 0.50 -9.06 1.59
N ALA A 53 0.21 -8.52 2.76
CA ALA A 53 0.24 -9.28 4.01
C ALA A 53 -1.04 -10.09 4.23
N LYS A 54 -2.20 -9.52 3.87
CA LYS A 54 -3.53 -10.13 3.99
C LYS A 54 -4.48 -9.46 3.01
N ILE A 55 -5.41 -10.23 2.44
CA ILE A 55 -6.50 -9.70 1.59
C ILE A 55 -7.74 -9.49 2.45
N VAL A 56 -8.33 -8.29 2.37
CA VAL A 56 -9.55 -7.87 3.08
C VAL A 56 -10.50 -7.21 2.06
N GLU A 57 -11.81 -7.37 2.23
CA GLU A 57 -12.86 -6.85 1.35
C GLU A 57 -13.66 -5.72 2.01
#